data_AF-A0A520H034-F1
#
_entry.id   AF-A0A520H034-F1
#
_cell.length_a   1.000
_cell.length_b   1.000
_cell.length_c   1.000
_cell.angle_alpha   90.00
_cell.angle_beta   90.00
_cell.angle_gamma   90.00
#
_symmetry.space_group_name_H-M   'P 1'
#
loop_
_entity.id
_entity.type
_entity.pdbx_description
1 polymer ?
#
loop_
_entity_poly.entity_id
_entity_poly.type
_entity_poly.pdbx_seq_one_letter_code
_entity_poly.pdbx_strand_id
1 'polypeptide(L)'
;MKIVDVCAFYTPSGGGVRTYVDRKLVAFAERGHEMVVVAPGERDGEERRGPHARIRWVRAPRFPLDRSYRYFSDRAALHVVLD
;
A
#
# COMPACT_ATOMS: atom_id res chain seq x y z
N MET A 1 5.91 12.87 11.48
CA MET A 1 4.43 12.73 11.34
C MET A 1 4.14 11.36 10.74
N LYS A 2 2.97 10.77 11.01
CA LYS A 2 2.49 9.55 10.35
C LYS A 2 1.69 9.93 9.11
N ILE A 3 2.06 9.37 7.96
CA ILE A 3 1.40 9.60 6.67
C ILE A 3 0.92 8.24 6.14
N VAL A 4 -0.37 8.18 5.81
CA VAL A 4 -1.00 6.99 5.24
C VAL A 4 -1.39 7.30 3.80
N ASP A 5 -0.90 6.50 2.87
CA ASP A 5 -1.19 6.58 1.44
C ASP A 5 -1.99 5.36 1.00
N VAL A 6 -3.21 5.58 0.53
CA VAL A 6 -4.09 4.51 0.04
C VAL A 6 -3.85 4.33 -1.46
N CYS A 7 -3.19 3.23 -1.83
CA CYS A 7 -2.78 2.97 -3.21
C CYS A 7 -3.55 1.77 -3.79
N ALA A 8 -4.70 2.04 -4.40
CA ALA A 8 -5.61 1.01 -4.92
C ALA A 8 -5.05 0.22 -6.12
N PHE A 9 -4.03 0.74 -6.80
CA PHE A 9 -3.42 0.10 -7.98
C PHE A 9 -1.91 -0.13 -7.79
N TYR A 10 -1.52 -0.54 -6.58
CA TYR A 10 -0.17 -1.05 -6.33
C TYR A 10 -0.12 -2.57 -6.55
N THR A 11 0.92 -3.03 -7.25
CA THR A 11 1.22 -4.46 -7.40
C THR A 11 2.74 -4.65 -7.48
N PRO A 12 3.32 -5.73 -6.89
CA PRO A 12 4.77 -5.97 -6.91
C PRO A 12 5.36 -6.12 -8.33
N SER A 13 4.56 -6.58 -9.27
CA SER A 13 4.90 -6.67 -10.70
C SER A 13 4.63 -5.37 -11.47
N GLY A 14 4.23 -4.30 -10.79
CA GLY A 14 3.86 -3.03 -11.40
C GLY A 14 5.06 -2.22 -11.88
N GLY A 15 4.79 -1.25 -12.76
CA GLY A 15 5.78 -0.31 -13.28
C GLY A 15 5.89 0.97 -12.45
N GLY A 16 5.50 2.10 -13.03
CA GLY A 16 5.72 3.44 -12.46
C GLY A 16 5.15 3.64 -11.06
N VAL A 17 3.94 3.16 -10.78
CA VAL A 17 3.30 3.27 -9.44
C VAL A 17 4.12 2.55 -8.38
N ARG A 18 4.64 1.35 -8.69
CA ARG A 18 5.49 0.59 -7.78
C ARG A 18 6.75 1.38 -7.44
N THR A 19 7.46 1.85 -8.47
CA THR A 19 8.69 2.65 -8.28
C THR A 19 8.43 3.94 -7.52
N TYR A 20 7.30 4.60 -7.77
CA TYR A 20 6.90 5.80 -7.02
C TYR A 20 6.66 5.48 -5.54
N VAL A 21 5.91 4.42 -5.23
CA VAL A 21 5.65 3.97 -3.86
C VAL A 21 6.95 3.63 -3.13
N ASP A 22 7.83 2.84 -3.77
CA ASP A 22 9.10 2.41 -3.16
C ASP A 22 10.00 3.61 -2.86
N ARG A 23 10.12 4.56 -3.80
CA ARG A 23 10.91 5.79 -3.60
C ARG A 23 10.29 6.71 -2.56
N LYS A 24 8.96 6.83 -2.54
CA LYS A 24 8.24 7.64 -1.56
C LYS A 24 8.46 7.11 -0.14
N LEU A 25 8.38 5.80 0.04
CA LEU A 25 8.63 5.14 1.33
C LEU A 25 10.02 5.49 1.89
N VAL A 26 11.06 5.41 1.05
CA VAL A 26 12.44 5.77 1.44
C VAL A 26 12.54 7.27 1.76
N ALA A 27 12.11 8.14 0.84
CA ALA A 27 12.32 9.58 0.96
C ALA A 27 11.61 10.22 2.17
N PHE A 28 10.44 9.70 2.56
CA PHE A 28 9.72 10.17 3.75
C PHE A 28 10.31 9.60 5.04
N ALA A 29 10.74 8.34 5.04
CA ALA A 29 11.41 7.75 6.20
C ALA A 29 12.72 8.48 6.54
N GLU A 30 13.52 8.85 5.52
CA GLU A 30 14.75 9.64 5.70
C GLU A 30 14.50 11.04 6.30
N ARG A 31 13.30 11.59 6.12
CA ARG A 31 12.87 12.87 6.69
C ARG A 31 12.24 12.74 8.08
N GLY A 32 12.33 11.57 8.70
CA GLY A 32 11.75 11.30 10.03
C GLY A 32 10.22 11.23 10.00
N HIS A 33 9.62 10.88 8.87
CA HIS A 33 8.20 10.62 8.77
C HIS A 33 7.94 9.11 8.76
N GLU A 34 6.90 8.68 9.47
CA GLU A 34 6.41 7.31 9.37
C GLU A 34 5.51 7.22 8.14
N MET A 35 5.92 6.43 7.16
CA MET A 35 5.22 6.26 5.90
C MET A 35 4.58 4.87 5.83
N VAL A 36 3.26 4.85 5.64
CA VAL A 36 2.46 3.63 5.49
C VAL A 36 1.75 3.69 4.16
N VAL A 37 1.99 2.69 3.30
CA VAL A 37 1.23 2.54 2.06
C VAL A 37 0.24 1.40 2.23
N VAL A 38 -1.05 1.67 2.09
CA VAL A 38 -2.10 0.66 2.12
C VAL A 38 -2.36 0.19 0.70
N ALA A 39 -2.17 -1.11 0.45
CA ALA A 39 -2.30 -1.71 -0.86
C ALA A 39 -3.21 -2.95 -0.83
N PRO A 40 -3.97 -3.23 -1.91
CA PRO A 40 -4.80 -4.42 -1.98
C PRO A 40 -3.93 -5.66 -2.22
N GLY A 41 -4.09 -6.66 -1.36
CA GLY A 41 -3.31 -7.89 -1.35
C GLY A 41 -4.19 -9.14 -1.44
N GLU A 42 -3.54 -10.28 -1.65
CA GLU A 42 -4.24 -11.58 -1.59
C GLU A 42 -4.69 -11.95 -0.17
N ARG A 43 -3.91 -11.49 0.80
CA ARG A 43 -4.11 -11.68 2.23
C ARG A 43 -3.79 -10.38 2.94
N ASP A 44 -4.34 -10.22 4.14
CA ASP A 44 -3.89 -9.18 5.04
C ASP A 44 -2.44 -9.43 5.45
N GLY A 45 -1.68 -8.37 5.63
CA GLY A 45 -0.28 -8.50 6.02
C GLY A 45 0.42 -7.16 6.10
N GLU A 46 1.67 -7.23 6.52
CA GLU A 46 2.54 -6.06 6.60
C GLU A 46 3.91 -6.41 6.08
N GLU A 47 4.48 -5.50 5.31
CA GLU A 47 5.81 -5.63 4.75
C GLU A 47 6.62 -4.39 5.09
N ARG A 48 7.63 -4.57 5.95
CA ARG A 48 8.54 -3.48 6.30
C ARG A 48 9.52 -3.23 5.17
N ARG A 49 9.66 -1.96 4.78
CA ARG A 49 10.64 -1.45 3.83
C ARG A 49 11.76 -0.65 4.51
N GLY A 50 11.66 -0.49 5.84
CA GLY A 50 12.65 0.17 6.70
C GLY A 50 12.07 0.43 8.10
N PRO A 51 12.82 1.10 8.99
CA PRO A 51 12.36 1.39 10.36
C PRO A 51 11.07 2.22 10.42
N HIS A 52 10.88 3.14 9.47
CA HIS A 52 9.74 4.06 9.40
C HIS A 52 8.95 3.95 8.08
N ALA A 53 9.12 2.85 7.35
CA ALA A 53 8.50 2.64 6.05
C ALA A 53 7.89 1.24 5.97
N ARG A 54 6.58 1.14 5.69
CA ARG A 54 5.91 -0.14 5.50
C ARG A 54 4.80 -0.09 4.46
N ILE A 55 4.50 -1.26 3.92
CA ILE A 55 3.30 -1.52 3.12
C ILE A 55 2.35 -2.36 3.97
N ARG A 56 1.12 -1.89 4.14
CA ARG A 56 0.02 -2.63 4.76
C ARG A 56 -0.83 -3.22 3.65
N TRP A 57 -0.84 -4.55 3.58
CA TRP A 57 -1.66 -5.30 2.65
C TRP A 57 -3.04 -5.52 3.27
N VAL A 58 -4.09 -5.19 2.52
CA VAL A 58 -5.48 -5.47 2.89
C VAL A 58 -6.04 -6.49 1.91
N ARG A 59 -6.60 -7.58 2.41
CA ARG A 59 -7.19 -8.64 1.60
C ARG A 59 -8.25 -8.05 0.66
N ALA A 60 -8.07 -8.28 -0.63
CA ALA A 60 -8.90 -7.70 -1.67
C ALA A 60 -9.15 -8.68 -2.83
N PRO A 61 -10.32 -8.62 -3.49
CA PRO A 61 -10.60 -9.41 -4.68
C PRO A 61 -9.71 -8.98 -5.86
N ARG A 62 -9.55 -9.88 -6.84
CA ARG A 62 -8.90 -9.55 -8.11
C ARG A 62 -9.75 -8.57 -8.90
N PHE A 63 -9.09 -7.66 -9.61
CA PHE A 63 -9.76 -6.74 -10.52
C PHE A 63 -10.27 -7.49 -11.76
N PRO A 64 -11.54 -7.29 -12.19
CA PRO A 64 -12.14 -8.10 -13.26
C PRO A 64 -11.45 -7.99 -14.63
N LEU A 65 -10.90 -6.81 -14.96
CA LEU A 65 -10.34 -6.53 -16.29
C LEU A 65 -8.84 -6.78 -16.40
N ASP A 66 -8.12 -6.76 -15.26
CA ASP A 66 -6.68 -7.05 -15.22
C ASP A 66 -6.36 -7.82 -13.94
N ARG A 67 -6.00 -9.10 -14.12
CA ARG A 67 -5.73 -10.03 -13.01
C ARG A 67 -4.43 -9.74 -12.27
N SER A 68 -3.59 -8.83 -12.79
CA SER A 68 -2.39 -8.35 -12.12
C SER A 68 -2.71 -7.42 -10.95
N TYR A 69 -3.94 -6.89 -10.92
CA TYR A 69 -4.42 -5.97 -9.89
C TYR A 69 -5.48 -6.59 -9.00
N ARG A 70 -5.57 -6.02 -7.80
CA ARG A 70 -6.66 -6.17 -6.84
C ARG A 70 -7.19 -4.77 -6.56
N TYR A 71 -8.39 -4.67 -6.00
CA TYR A 71 -9.00 -3.37 -5.69
C TYR A 71 -9.73 -3.42 -4.35
N PHE A 72 -9.80 -2.28 -3.67
CA PHE A 72 -10.58 -2.17 -2.43
C PHE A 72 -12.07 -2.22 -2.77
N SER A 73 -12.72 -3.33 -2.42
CA SER A 73 -14.17 -3.52 -2.63
C SER A 73 -15.01 -3.13 -1.41
N ASP A 74 -14.38 -2.91 -0.26
CA ASP A 74 -15.05 -2.57 1.00
C ASP A 74 -14.46 -1.28 1.58
N ARG A 75 -15.25 -0.21 1.53
CA ARG A 75 -14.86 1.11 2.05
C ARG A 75 -14.78 1.13 3.57
N ALA A 76 -15.68 0.46 4.27
CA ALA A 76 -15.71 0.47 5.73
C ALA A 76 -14.48 -0.27 6.27
N ALA A 77 -14.19 -1.45 5.73
CA ALA A 77 -12.97 -2.20 6.08
C ALA A 77 -11.70 -1.39 5.79
N LEU A 78 -11.65 -0.67 4.66
CA LEU A 78 -10.51 0.19 4.35
C LEU A 78 -10.34 1.33 5.35
N HIS A 79 -11.42 2.00 5.76
CA HIS A 79 -11.35 3.10 6.73
C HIS A 79 -10.84 2.63 8.10
N VAL A 80 -11.24 1.43 8.55
CA VAL A 80 -10.71 0.83 9.81
C VAL A 80 -9.19 0.65 9.77
N VAL A 81 -8.58 0.52 8.59
CA VAL A 81 -7.11 0.41 8.44
C VAL A 81 -6.42 1.78 8.55
N LEU A 82 -7.15 2.88 8.41
CA LEU A 82 -6.61 4.25 8.45
C LEU A 82 -6.56 4.84 9.86
N ASP A 83 -7.45 4.40 10.73
CA ASP A 83 -7.48 4.74 12.16
C ASP A 83 -6.29 4.11 12.91
#